data_AF-A0A0H3ZT22-F1
#
_entry.id   AF-A0A0H3ZT22-F1
#
_cell.length_a   1.000
_cell.length_b   1.000
_cell.length_c   1.000
_cell.angle_alpha   90.00
_cell.angle_beta   90.00
_cell.angle_gamma   90.00
#
_symmetry.space_group_name_H-M   'P 1'
#
loop_
_entity.id
_entity.type
_entity.pdbx_description
1 polymer ?
#
loop_
_entity_poly.entity_id
_entity_poly.type
_entity_poly.pdbx_seq_one_letter_code
_entity_poly.pdbx_strand_id
1 'polypeptide(L)'
;MPDYYERAYNKAINRLELTENERENSALVDSYLAVFGVPSYLEGKPWLNAYQRQILLAFCDFIDDPLRCHKGVFKNLHYCKSIQKGLQHKQRVTLVKFLTALFTFTNIETGFVGTYGDNETPAIYENDWKLLQGIQHYKIRTRFNMLWNEKISKTRYYDCVRMFKACNFLEVEACYLSNADANAIRQELREVGASLEEINDIPRVYSHASFKYITQSFFDLFKFVTQSDYMLKFKEKAIAKRLERKLSLSYAAFDTFGATFKTRKNKFLAKEHWPKCATTAPPEPQFKPFYH
;
A
#
# COMPACT_ATOMS: atom_id res chain seq x y z
N MET A 1 -13.56 0.25 13.63
CA MET A 1 -14.11 1.33 14.48
C MET A 1 -13.70 1.00 15.92
N PRO A 2 -13.53 1.93 16.87
CA PRO A 2 -13.32 1.53 18.27
C PRO A 2 -14.49 0.66 18.76
N ASP A 3 -14.20 -0.42 19.49
CA ASP A 3 -15.17 -1.47 19.84
C ASP A 3 -16.43 -0.97 20.56
N TYR A 4 -16.37 0.17 21.24
CA TYR A 4 -17.53 0.76 21.92
C TYR A 4 -18.52 1.42 20.95
N TYR A 5 -18.04 2.09 19.90
CA TYR A 5 -18.91 2.63 18.85
C TYR A 5 -19.56 1.50 18.03
N GLU A 6 -18.79 0.45 17.73
CA GLU A 6 -19.30 -0.69 16.96
C GLU A 6 -20.36 -1.49 17.73
N ARG A 7 -20.15 -1.71 19.03
CA ARG A 7 -21.15 -2.34 19.90
C ARG A 7 -22.42 -1.51 20.02
N ALA A 8 -22.28 -0.20 20.24
CA ALA A 8 -23.42 0.71 20.32
C ALA A 8 -24.24 0.73 19.01
N TYR A 9 -23.56 0.84 17.87
CA TYR A 9 -24.19 0.83 16.55
C TYR A 9 -24.90 -0.49 16.24
N ASN A 10 -24.24 -1.63 16.52
CA ASN A 10 -24.84 -2.95 16.32
C ASN A 10 -26.05 -3.17 17.24
N LYS A 11 -26.02 -2.69 18.49
CA LYS A 11 -27.19 -2.73 19.38
C LYS A 11 -28.34 -1.91 18.82
N ALA A 12 -28.06 -0.71 18.29
CA ALA A 12 -29.08 0.17 17.73
C ALA A 12 -29.73 -0.44 16.48
N ILE A 13 -28.95 -0.98 15.54
CA ILE A 13 -29.48 -1.67 14.35
C ILE A 13 -30.35 -2.87 14.73
N ASN A 14 -29.90 -3.65 15.71
CA ASN A 14 -30.61 -4.84 16.18
C ASN A 14 -31.72 -4.53 17.19
N ARG A 15 -32.05 -3.24 17.42
CA ARG A 15 -33.11 -2.77 18.32
C ARG A 15 -33.00 -3.30 19.75
N LEU A 16 -31.77 -3.45 20.23
CA LEU A 16 -31.46 -3.83 21.61
C LEU A 16 -31.48 -2.61 22.53
N GLU A 17 -31.62 -2.83 23.83
CA GLU A 17 -31.55 -1.75 24.82
C GLU A 17 -30.17 -1.06 24.80
N LEU A 18 -30.21 0.27 24.73
CA LEU A 18 -29.06 1.15 24.68
C LEU A 18 -29.00 2.00 25.95
N THR A 19 -27.84 1.98 26.60
CA THR A 19 -27.49 2.99 27.60
C THR A 19 -27.40 4.38 26.96
N GLU A 20 -27.44 5.44 27.77
CA GLU A 20 -27.37 6.83 27.29
C GLU A 20 -26.08 7.10 26.49
N ASN A 21 -24.94 6.63 27.00
CA ASN A 21 -23.64 6.72 26.32
C ASN A 21 -23.62 5.89 25.00
N GLU A 22 -24.23 4.70 24.97
CA GLU A 22 -24.35 3.94 23.72
C GLU A 22 -25.27 4.63 22.70
N ARG A 23 -26.30 5.34 23.16
CA ARG A 23 -27.18 6.14 22.30
C ARG A 23 -26.43 7.29 21.63
N GLU A 24 -25.64 8.03 22.40
CA GLU A 24 -24.78 9.11 21.87
C GLU A 24 -23.74 8.57 20.88
N ASN A 25 -23.08 7.47 21.24
CA ASN A 25 -22.10 6.84 20.37
C ASN A 25 -22.73 6.32 19.06
N SER A 26 -23.93 5.71 19.12
CA SER A 26 -24.64 5.27 17.91
C SER A 26 -25.08 6.44 17.04
N ALA A 27 -25.62 7.52 17.63
CA ALA A 27 -26.02 8.70 16.89
C ALA A 27 -24.83 9.36 16.16
N LEU A 28 -23.65 9.34 16.78
CA LEU A 28 -22.42 9.80 16.15
C LEU A 28 -22.04 8.94 14.94
N VAL A 29 -22.20 7.60 15.04
CA VAL A 29 -22.02 6.69 13.90
C VAL A 29 -23.04 6.96 12.80
N ASP A 30 -24.32 7.14 13.12
CA ASP A 30 -25.37 7.45 12.14
C ASP A 30 -25.09 8.77 11.41
N SER A 31 -24.66 9.81 12.14
CA SER A 31 -24.27 11.09 11.53
C SER A 31 -23.11 10.93 10.54
N TYR A 32 -22.12 10.10 10.89
CA TYR A 32 -20.99 9.79 10.02
C TYR A 32 -21.44 9.02 8.77
N LEU A 33 -22.30 8.00 8.94
CA LEU A 33 -22.81 7.19 7.84
C LEU A 33 -23.76 7.97 6.92
N ALA A 34 -24.52 8.94 7.44
CA ALA A 34 -25.36 9.82 6.64
C ALA A 34 -24.53 10.73 5.72
N VAL A 35 -23.36 11.19 6.20
CA VAL A 35 -22.46 12.07 5.43
C VAL A 35 -21.58 11.30 4.46
N PHE A 36 -21.05 10.14 4.88
CA PHE A 36 -20.01 9.41 4.14
C PHE A 36 -20.50 8.11 3.50
N GLY A 37 -21.76 7.71 3.74
CA GLY A 37 -22.35 6.45 3.30
C GLY A 37 -21.94 5.26 4.18
N VAL A 38 -22.66 4.16 4.02
CA VAL A 38 -22.28 2.86 4.60
C VAL A 38 -21.10 2.30 3.80
N PRO A 39 -19.95 1.99 4.44
CA PRO A 39 -18.83 1.36 3.75
C PRO A 39 -19.31 0.08 3.08
N SER A 40 -19.29 0.07 1.74
CA SER A 40 -19.65 -1.10 0.96
C SER A 40 -18.62 -2.20 1.20
N TYR A 41 -19.09 -3.30 1.80
CA TYR A 41 -18.69 -4.69 1.61
C TYR A 41 -17.90 -5.45 2.73
N LEU A 42 -18.57 -6.54 3.15
CA LEU A 42 -18.17 -7.86 3.70
C LEU A 42 -17.31 -7.92 4.98
N GLU A 43 -17.93 -8.42 6.05
CA GLU A 43 -17.31 -9.00 7.26
C GLU A 43 -16.56 -8.08 8.23
N GLY A 44 -17.05 -6.87 8.53
CA GLY A 44 -16.66 -6.15 9.77
C GLY A 44 -15.15 -5.88 9.97
N LYS A 45 -14.29 -6.14 8.98
CA LYS A 45 -12.85 -5.99 9.08
C LYS A 45 -12.48 -4.66 8.45
N PRO A 46 -11.80 -3.77 9.19
CA PRO A 46 -11.39 -2.50 8.64
C PRO A 46 -10.39 -2.74 7.50
N TRP A 47 -10.69 -2.15 6.35
CA TRP A 47 -9.88 -2.15 5.12
C TRP A 47 -8.50 -1.51 5.30
N LEU A 48 -8.34 -0.73 6.38
CA LEU A 48 -7.07 -0.20 6.87
C LEU A 48 -6.86 -0.72 8.29
N ASN A 49 -5.66 -1.20 8.58
CA ASN A 49 -5.31 -1.53 9.95
C ASN A 49 -5.08 -0.26 10.79
N ALA A 50 -5.03 -0.42 12.13
CA ALA A 50 -4.87 0.71 13.04
C ALA A 50 -3.62 1.54 12.72
N TYR A 51 -2.53 0.88 12.31
CA TYR A 51 -1.29 1.54 11.93
C TYR A 51 -1.47 2.47 10.70
N GLN A 52 -2.05 1.94 9.63
CA GLN A 52 -2.32 2.70 8.40
C GLN A 52 -3.30 3.85 8.67
N ARG A 53 -4.34 3.62 9.47
CA ARG A 53 -5.33 4.67 9.82
C ARG A 53 -4.67 5.85 10.54
N GLN A 54 -3.79 5.60 11.51
CA GLN A 54 -3.16 6.68 12.27
C GLN A 54 -2.21 7.53 11.40
N ILE A 55 -1.44 6.89 10.51
CA ILE A 55 -0.61 7.62 9.55
C ILE A 55 -1.47 8.44 8.59
N LEU A 56 -2.58 7.90 8.11
CA LEU A 56 -3.47 8.63 7.19
C LEU A 56 -4.12 9.84 7.86
N LEU A 57 -4.50 9.73 9.14
CA LEU A 57 -5.00 10.87 9.92
C LEU A 57 -3.93 11.96 10.05
N ALA A 58 -2.71 11.58 10.45
CA ALA A 58 -1.61 12.53 10.54
C ALA A 58 -1.26 13.14 9.18
N PHE A 59 -1.43 12.39 8.08
CA PHE A 59 -1.24 12.90 6.73
C PHE A 59 -2.32 13.92 6.33
N CYS A 60 -3.57 13.74 6.76
CA CYS A 60 -4.62 14.74 6.57
C CYS A 60 -4.27 16.06 7.26
N ASP A 61 -3.82 16.01 8.52
CA ASP A 61 -3.40 17.20 9.25
C ASP A 61 -2.20 17.88 8.57
N PHE A 62 -1.24 17.07 8.12
CA PHE A 62 -0.06 17.55 7.42
C PHE A 62 -0.39 18.22 6.07
N ILE A 63 -1.31 17.65 5.29
CA ILE A 63 -1.59 18.16 3.94
C ILE A 63 -2.43 19.43 3.96
N ASP A 64 -3.10 19.73 5.08
CA ASP A 64 -3.85 20.97 5.28
C ASP A 64 -2.94 22.19 5.54
N ASP A 65 -1.75 22.01 6.13
CA ASP A 65 -0.74 23.08 6.22
C ASP A 65 0.72 22.56 6.10
N PRO A 66 1.15 22.14 4.89
CA PRO A 66 2.50 21.63 4.68
C PRO A 66 3.63 22.67 4.82
N LEU A 67 3.32 23.97 4.88
CA LEU A 67 4.33 25.03 5.07
C LEU A 67 4.77 25.14 6.52
N ARG A 68 3.84 25.00 7.46
CA ARG A 68 4.09 25.13 8.90
C ARG A 68 4.91 23.97 9.47
N CYS A 69 4.82 22.79 8.85
CA CYS A 69 5.40 21.57 9.43
C CYS A 69 6.91 21.41 9.23
N HIS A 70 7.53 21.84 8.11
CA HIS A 70 8.97 21.56 7.87
C HIS A 70 9.70 22.56 6.94
N LYS A 71 9.87 23.82 7.37
CA LYS A 71 10.76 24.82 6.74
C LYS A 71 10.62 24.95 5.21
N GLY A 72 9.42 24.72 4.65
CA GLY A 72 9.16 24.81 3.22
C GLY A 72 9.65 23.64 2.35
N VAL A 73 10.18 22.55 2.90
CA VAL A 73 10.62 21.36 2.13
C VAL A 73 9.45 20.74 1.36
N PHE A 74 8.24 20.79 1.93
CA PHE A 74 7.01 20.27 1.33
C PHE A 74 6.18 21.33 0.61
N LYS A 75 6.81 22.47 0.24
CA LYS A 75 6.17 23.54 -0.54
C LYS A 75 5.51 22.99 -1.81
N ASN A 76 6.07 21.98 -2.44
CA ASN A 76 5.52 21.36 -3.65
C ASN A 76 4.18 20.62 -3.42
N LEU A 77 3.86 20.23 -2.18
CA LEU A 77 2.53 19.73 -1.81
C LEU A 77 1.59 20.89 -1.44
N HIS A 78 2.12 21.96 -0.85
CA HIS A 78 1.36 23.15 -0.46
C HIS A 78 0.82 23.93 -1.67
N TYR A 79 1.73 24.29 -2.58
CA TYR A 79 1.42 24.95 -3.82
C TYR A 79 1.12 23.86 -4.83
N CYS A 80 -0.07 23.28 -4.68
CA CYS A 80 -0.66 22.53 -5.76
C CYS A 80 -0.66 23.43 -7.03
N LYS A 81 -0.72 22.84 -8.22
CA LYS A 81 -0.52 23.50 -9.54
C LYS A 81 -1.34 24.79 -9.82
N SER A 82 -2.21 25.23 -8.91
CA SER A 82 -3.06 26.41 -9.02
C SER A 82 -2.95 27.30 -7.78
N ILE A 83 -3.07 28.61 -7.99
CA ILE A 83 -3.15 29.65 -6.95
C ILE A 83 -4.56 29.67 -6.31
N GLN A 84 -5.57 29.09 -6.97
CA GLN A 84 -6.95 29.10 -6.51
C GLN A 84 -7.17 28.13 -5.35
N LYS A 85 -7.58 28.65 -4.19
CA LYS A 85 -7.81 27.89 -2.94
C LYS A 85 -8.74 26.68 -3.11
N GLY A 86 -9.83 26.82 -3.86
CA GLY A 86 -10.78 25.72 -4.09
C GLY A 86 -10.18 24.56 -4.90
N LEU A 87 -9.28 24.85 -5.83
CA LEU A 87 -8.62 23.83 -6.64
C LEU A 87 -7.53 23.11 -5.84
N GLN A 88 -6.81 23.85 -4.98
CA GLN A 88 -5.84 23.29 -4.03
C GLN A 88 -6.53 22.31 -3.08
N HIS A 89 -7.68 22.68 -2.50
CA HIS A 89 -8.44 21.79 -1.62
C HIS A 89 -8.85 20.48 -2.31
N LYS A 90 -9.43 20.55 -3.52
CA LYS A 90 -9.79 19.35 -4.30
C LYS A 90 -8.58 18.46 -4.61
N GLN A 91 -7.43 19.07 -4.87
CA GLN A 91 -6.18 18.34 -5.11
C GLN A 91 -5.69 17.63 -3.84
N ARG A 92 -5.72 18.29 -2.68
CA ARG A 92 -5.35 17.69 -1.38
C ARG A 92 -6.25 16.51 -1.03
N VAL A 93 -7.56 16.66 -1.17
CA VAL A 93 -8.53 15.55 -1.01
C VAL A 93 -8.17 14.38 -1.94
N THR A 94 -7.82 14.65 -3.19
CA THR A 94 -7.41 13.61 -4.14
C THR A 94 -6.12 12.90 -3.71
N LEU A 95 -5.14 13.63 -3.16
CA LEU A 95 -3.88 13.07 -2.65
C LEU A 95 -4.13 12.16 -1.43
N VAL A 96 -5.01 12.57 -0.51
CA VAL A 96 -5.45 11.72 0.63
C VAL A 96 -6.12 10.45 0.13
N LYS A 97 -7.07 10.58 -0.81
CA LYS A 97 -7.76 9.43 -1.42
C LYS A 97 -6.80 8.47 -2.11
N PHE A 98 -5.80 9.02 -2.81
CA PHE A 98 -4.75 8.25 -3.48
C PHE A 98 -3.86 7.49 -2.49
N LEU A 99 -3.35 8.18 -1.46
CA LEU A 99 -2.49 7.56 -0.44
C LEU A 99 -3.22 6.45 0.29
N THR A 100 -4.49 6.70 0.61
CA THR A 100 -5.37 5.72 1.25
C THR A 100 -5.51 4.45 0.41
N ALA A 101 -5.75 4.58 -0.91
CA ALA A 101 -5.80 3.43 -1.82
C ALA A 101 -4.45 2.72 -2.02
N LEU A 102 -3.33 3.44 -1.84
CA LEU A 102 -2.00 2.86 -1.86
C LEU A 102 -1.72 2.05 -0.59
N PHE A 103 -2.16 2.56 0.56
CA PHE A 103 -1.95 1.95 1.87
C PHE A 103 -2.67 0.63 2.05
N THR A 104 -3.81 0.41 1.40
CA THR A 104 -4.47 -0.91 1.41
C THR A 104 -3.61 -2.02 0.82
N PHE A 105 -2.61 -1.68 0.01
CA PHE A 105 -1.64 -2.62 -0.55
C PHE A 105 -0.26 -2.49 0.09
N THR A 106 -0.10 -1.64 1.10
CA THR A 106 1.20 -1.37 1.69
C THR A 106 1.47 -2.29 2.87
N ASN A 107 2.58 -3.02 2.81
CA ASN A 107 3.10 -3.79 3.92
C ASN A 107 3.66 -2.86 5.00
N ILE A 108 3.16 -2.99 6.23
CA ILE A 108 3.51 -2.12 7.37
C ILE A 108 5.00 -2.19 7.73
N GLU A 109 5.61 -3.37 7.59
CA GLU A 109 6.98 -3.60 8.04
C GLU A 109 8.00 -2.90 7.14
N THR A 110 7.67 -2.77 5.86
CA THR A 110 8.63 -2.46 4.80
C THR A 110 8.26 -1.26 3.94
N GLY A 111 7.03 -0.78 4.02
CA GLY A 111 6.52 0.27 3.11
C GLY A 111 6.29 -0.21 1.68
N PHE A 112 6.45 -1.51 1.41
CA PHE A 112 6.25 -2.09 0.09
C PHE A 112 4.80 -2.13 -0.31
N VAL A 113 4.52 -1.71 -1.53
CA VAL A 113 3.19 -1.78 -2.10
C VAL A 113 3.10 -3.04 -2.95
N GLY A 114 2.32 -4.01 -2.49
CA GLY A 114 2.20 -5.31 -3.11
C GLY A 114 1.05 -6.14 -2.54
N THR A 115 0.75 -7.23 -3.22
CA THR A 115 -0.22 -8.22 -2.74
C THR A 115 0.42 -9.58 -2.73
N TYR A 116 0.05 -10.38 -1.73
CA TYR A 116 0.23 -11.82 -1.82
C TYR A 116 -0.83 -12.36 -2.78
N GLY A 117 -0.55 -13.47 -3.48
CA GLY A 117 -1.49 -14.02 -4.46
C GLY A 117 -2.92 -14.17 -3.91
N ASP A 118 -3.88 -13.88 -4.76
CA ASP A 118 -5.33 -13.86 -4.53
C ASP A 118 -6.04 -14.73 -5.59
N ASN A 119 -7.37 -14.63 -5.70
CA ASN A 119 -8.14 -15.38 -6.69
C ASN A 119 -7.82 -14.98 -8.14
N GLU A 120 -7.26 -13.78 -8.36
CA GLU A 120 -6.95 -13.25 -9.69
C GLU A 120 -5.47 -13.46 -10.09
N THR A 121 -4.59 -13.47 -9.09
CA THR A 121 -3.13 -13.58 -9.25
C THR A 121 -2.63 -14.73 -8.39
N PRO A 122 -2.18 -15.85 -8.98
CA PRO A 122 -1.84 -17.05 -8.22
C PRO A 122 -0.72 -16.79 -7.22
N ALA A 123 -0.80 -17.46 -6.07
CA ALA A 123 0.22 -17.40 -5.04
C ALA A 123 1.54 -18.01 -5.55
N ILE A 124 2.65 -17.36 -5.21
CA ILE A 124 4.00 -17.85 -5.51
C ILE A 124 4.66 -18.18 -4.19
N TYR A 125 5.36 -19.31 -4.13
CA TYR A 125 6.01 -19.80 -2.93
C TYR A 125 7.51 -20.01 -3.14
N GLU A 126 8.29 -19.77 -2.10
CA GLU A 126 9.71 -20.13 -1.99
C GLU A 126 9.93 -20.77 -0.62
N ASN A 127 10.30 -22.05 -0.58
CA ASN A 127 10.49 -22.82 0.68
C ASN A 127 9.30 -22.74 1.65
N ASP A 128 8.07 -22.96 1.16
CA ASP A 128 6.78 -22.78 1.88
C ASP A 128 6.41 -21.33 2.24
N TRP A 129 7.22 -20.33 1.87
CA TRP A 129 6.90 -18.93 2.12
C TRP A 129 6.19 -18.30 0.93
N LYS A 130 4.99 -17.74 1.16
CA LYS A 130 4.24 -17.02 0.14
C LYS A 130 4.92 -15.68 -0.16
N LEU A 131 5.32 -15.47 -1.40
CA LEU A 131 6.05 -14.28 -1.84
C LEU A 131 5.13 -13.08 -2.08
N LEU A 132 5.66 -11.89 -1.83
CA LEU A 132 4.98 -10.63 -2.13
C LEU A 132 5.11 -10.32 -3.62
N GLN A 133 4.02 -9.94 -4.27
CA GLN A 133 3.99 -9.60 -5.69
C GLN A 133 3.74 -8.11 -5.87
N GLY A 134 4.45 -7.49 -6.81
CA GLY A 134 4.23 -6.08 -7.17
C GLY A 134 2.89 -5.88 -7.87
N ILE A 135 2.20 -4.79 -7.55
CA ILE A 135 0.90 -4.47 -8.16
C ILE A 135 1.02 -3.45 -9.28
N GLN A 136 0.24 -3.62 -10.33
CA GLN A 136 0.17 -2.64 -11.42
C GLN A 136 -0.66 -1.40 -11.03
N HIS A 137 -0.43 -0.28 -11.72
CA HIS A 137 -1.16 0.97 -11.48
C HIS A 137 -2.68 0.83 -11.64
N TYR A 138 -3.15 -0.04 -12.54
CA TYR A 138 -4.59 -0.25 -12.73
C TYR A 138 -5.25 -0.84 -11.47
N LYS A 139 -4.61 -1.80 -10.78
CA LYS A 139 -5.14 -2.38 -9.53
C LYS A 139 -5.32 -1.29 -8.44
N ILE A 140 -4.38 -0.35 -8.35
CA ILE A 140 -4.49 0.80 -7.42
C ILE A 140 -5.66 1.72 -7.81
N ARG A 141 -5.85 2.00 -9.11
CA ARG A 141 -6.97 2.80 -9.60
C ARG A 141 -8.32 2.12 -9.39
N THR A 142 -8.39 0.80 -9.58
CA THR A 142 -9.59 0.00 -9.29
C THR A 142 -9.91 0.06 -7.80
N ARG A 143 -8.91 -0.13 -6.93
CA ARG A 143 -9.06 0.01 -5.48
C ARG A 143 -9.52 1.40 -5.08
N PHE A 144 -8.95 2.46 -5.67
CA PHE A 144 -9.40 3.83 -5.45
C PHE A 144 -10.90 3.98 -5.77
N ASN A 145 -11.34 3.46 -6.92
CA ASN A 145 -12.75 3.51 -7.32
C ASN A 145 -13.65 2.74 -6.34
N MET A 146 -13.21 1.56 -5.88
CA MET A 146 -13.95 0.77 -4.89
C MET A 146 -14.09 1.50 -3.55
N LEU A 147 -13.02 2.13 -3.07
CA LEU A 147 -13.00 2.78 -1.76
C LEU A 147 -13.81 4.08 -1.71
N TRP A 148 -13.78 4.84 -2.80
CA TRP A 148 -14.33 6.20 -2.83
C TRP A 148 -15.59 6.32 -3.68
N ASN A 149 -16.03 5.24 -4.31
CA ASN A 149 -17.10 5.23 -5.31
C ASN A 149 -16.90 6.32 -6.40
N GLU A 150 -15.63 6.63 -6.71
CA GLU A 150 -15.24 7.71 -7.61
C GLU A 150 -14.14 7.20 -8.56
N LYS A 151 -14.36 7.38 -9.87
CA LYS A 151 -13.34 7.04 -10.87
C LYS A 151 -12.24 8.08 -10.91
N ILE A 152 -10.98 7.64 -10.78
CA ILE A 152 -9.81 8.49 -11.03
C ILE A 152 -9.32 8.36 -12.48
N SER A 153 -9.21 9.50 -13.17
CA SER A 153 -8.66 9.55 -14.53
C SER A 153 -7.17 9.17 -14.53
N LYS A 154 -6.65 8.65 -15.66
CA LYS A 154 -5.23 8.32 -15.79
C LYS A 154 -4.35 9.53 -15.49
N THR A 155 -4.70 10.69 -16.05
CA THR A 155 -3.97 11.96 -15.84
C THR A 155 -3.91 12.36 -14.38
N ARG A 156 -5.06 12.36 -13.68
CA ARG A 156 -5.14 12.74 -12.26
C ARG A 156 -4.36 11.75 -11.39
N TYR A 157 -4.42 10.46 -11.71
CA TYR A 157 -3.65 9.43 -11.02
C TYR A 157 -2.14 9.65 -11.16
N TYR A 158 -1.64 9.85 -12.37
CA TYR A 158 -0.21 10.09 -12.61
C TYR A 158 0.25 11.44 -12.06
N ASP A 159 -0.63 12.43 -11.96
CA ASP A 159 -0.36 13.66 -11.22
C ASP A 159 -0.09 13.40 -9.74
N CYS A 160 -0.92 12.59 -9.06
CA CYS A 160 -0.65 12.20 -7.67
C CYS A 160 0.69 11.47 -7.55
N VAL A 161 0.96 10.50 -8.43
CA VAL A 161 2.25 9.78 -8.44
C VAL A 161 3.42 10.75 -8.59
N ARG A 162 3.34 11.70 -9.53
CA ARG A 162 4.39 12.72 -9.71
C ARG A 162 4.60 13.58 -8.49
N MET A 163 3.53 14.03 -7.83
CA MET A 163 3.63 14.85 -6.61
C MET A 163 4.29 14.08 -5.46
N PHE A 164 3.90 12.82 -5.24
CA PHE A 164 4.54 11.97 -4.22
C PHE A 164 6.00 11.68 -4.55
N LYS A 165 6.36 11.45 -5.82
CA LYS A 165 7.77 11.31 -6.25
C LYS A 165 8.56 12.59 -6.02
N ALA A 166 8.00 13.75 -6.35
CA ALA A 166 8.66 15.06 -6.18
C ALA A 166 8.94 15.40 -4.71
N CYS A 167 8.21 14.79 -3.77
CA CYS A 167 8.42 14.95 -2.33
C CYS A 167 9.27 13.84 -1.72
N ASN A 168 9.83 12.96 -2.57
CA ASN A 168 10.56 11.78 -2.17
C ASN A 168 9.76 10.89 -1.20
N PHE A 169 8.44 10.72 -1.41
CA PHE A 169 7.56 9.88 -0.57
C PHE A 169 7.22 8.53 -1.20
N LEU A 170 7.31 8.44 -2.51
CA LEU A 170 6.98 7.25 -3.27
C LEU A 170 8.07 7.04 -4.30
N GLU A 171 8.61 5.83 -4.33
CA GLU A 171 9.43 5.38 -5.44
C GLU A 171 8.66 4.35 -6.26
N VAL A 172 8.85 4.44 -7.58
CA VAL A 172 8.19 3.56 -8.54
C VAL A 172 9.26 3.08 -9.49
N GLU A 173 9.59 1.80 -9.37
CA GLU A 173 10.52 1.11 -10.26
C GLU A 173 9.73 0.29 -11.29
N ALA A 174 10.19 0.36 -12.54
CA ALA A 174 9.65 -0.47 -13.60
C ALA A 174 10.21 -1.88 -13.47
N CYS A 175 9.32 -2.87 -13.43
CA CYS A 175 9.72 -4.23 -13.76
C CYS A 175 9.70 -4.35 -15.28
N TYR A 176 10.82 -4.78 -15.82
CA TYR A 176 10.81 -5.41 -17.13
C TYR A 176 10.06 -6.74 -16.99
N LEU A 177 8.76 -6.73 -17.27
CA LEU A 177 8.20 -7.84 -18.01
C LEU A 177 8.83 -7.67 -19.38
N SER A 178 9.77 -8.52 -19.77
CA SER A 178 10.39 -8.49 -21.10
C SER A 178 9.65 -9.50 -21.97
N ASN A 179 9.55 -9.29 -23.27
CA ASN A 179 9.43 -10.39 -24.21
C ASN A 179 10.36 -9.99 -25.34
N ALA A 180 11.66 -10.21 -25.14
CA ALA A 180 12.64 -9.83 -26.15
C ALA A 180 12.43 -10.65 -27.43
N ASP A 181 11.84 -11.84 -27.30
CA ASP A 181 11.48 -12.70 -28.42
C ASP A 181 10.27 -12.18 -29.18
N ALA A 182 9.40 -11.33 -28.60
CA ALA A 182 8.25 -10.78 -29.34
C ALA A 182 8.66 -10.00 -30.59
N ASN A 183 9.85 -9.38 -30.60
CA ASN A 183 10.35 -8.70 -31.79
C ASN A 183 10.98 -9.70 -32.78
N ALA A 184 11.70 -10.71 -32.27
CA ALA A 184 12.25 -11.79 -33.09
C ALA A 184 11.14 -12.61 -33.77
N ILE A 185 10.15 -13.08 -33.01
CA ILE A 185 8.98 -13.82 -33.50
C ILE A 185 8.17 -12.97 -34.49
N ARG A 186 7.97 -11.66 -34.25
CA ARG A 186 7.34 -10.78 -35.24
C ARG A 186 8.15 -10.68 -36.52
N GLN A 187 9.48 -10.72 -36.43
CA GLN A 187 10.36 -10.63 -37.58
C GLN A 187 10.39 -11.95 -38.35
N GLU A 188 10.47 -13.08 -37.66
CA GLU A 188 10.32 -14.43 -38.24
C GLU A 188 8.95 -14.58 -38.93
N LEU A 189 7.85 -14.17 -38.30
CA LEU A 189 6.52 -14.20 -38.92
C LEU A 189 6.44 -13.31 -40.17
N ARG A 190 7.13 -12.16 -40.20
CA ARG A 190 7.22 -11.33 -41.41
C ARG A 190 8.01 -12.03 -42.51
N GLU A 191 9.09 -12.72 -42.17
CA GLU A 191 9.93 -13.46 -43.11
C GLU A 191 9.20 -14.68 -43.69
N VAL A 192 8.34 -15.33 -42.91
CA VAL A 192 7.49 -16.46 -43.33
C VAL A 192 6.22 -16.00 -44.07
N GLY A 193 5.98 -14.68 -44.18
CA GLY A 193 4.85 -14.11 -44.92
C GLY A 193 3.51 -14.14 -44.19
N ALA A 194 3.53 -14.22 -42.85
CA ALA A 194 2.33 -14.17 -42.02
C ALA A 194 1.57 -12.84 -42.18
N SER A 195 0.27 -12.89 -41.93
CA SER A 195 -0.60 -11.72 -42.04
C SER A 195 -0.28 -10.65 -40.98
N LEU A 196 -0.65 -9.40 -41.29
CA LEU A 196 -0.52 -8.28 -40.35
C LEU A 196 -1.31 -8.49 -39.06
N GLU A 197 -2.39 -9.28 -39.09
CA GLU A 197 -3.18 -9.63 -37.91
C GLU A 197 -2.40 -10.58 -37.00
N GLU A 198 -1.81 -11.65 -37.55
CA GLU A 198 -0.97 -12.60 -36.79
C GLU A 198 0.27 -11.94 -36.16
N ILE A 199 0.91 -11.01 -36.88
CA ILE A 199 2.06 -10.24 -36.36
C ILE A 199 1.64 -9.29 -35.22
N ASN A 200 0.44 -8.71 -35.30
CA ASN A 200 -0.08 -7.80 -34.30
C ASN A 200 -0.67 -8.51 -33.08
N ASP A 201 -1.10 -9.77 -33.24
CA ASP A 201 -1.53 -10.65 -32.15
C ASP A 201 -0.37 -11.06 -31.24
N ILE A 202 0.88 -10.98 -31.71
CA ILE A 202 2.03 -11.13 -30.81
C ILE A 202 1.97 -10.02 -29.76
N PRO A 203 1.91 -10.35 -28.46
CA PRO A 203 1.77 -9.37 -27.41
C PRO A 203 2.96 -8.40 -27.40
N ARG A 204 2.69 -7.10 -27.54
CA ARG A 204 3.69 -6.05 -27.34
C ARG A 204 3.99 -5.95 -25.85
N VAL A 205 5.25 -6.14 -25.49
CA VAL A 205 5.65 -6.05 -24.10
C VAL A 205 6.15 -4.64 -23.79
N TYR A 206 5.46 -4.02 -22.84
CA TYR A 206 5.79 -2.73 -22.28
C TYR A 206 6.37 -2.94 -20.88
N SER A 207 7.40 -2.17 -20.52
CA SER A 207 7.85 -2.09 -19.14
C SER A 207 6.69 -1.56 -18.29
N HIS A 208 6.19 -2.38 -17.36
CA HIS A 208 5.12 -1.99 -16.46
C HIS A 208 5.68 -1.70 -15.08
N ALA A 209 5.45 -0.47 -14.61
CA ALA A 209 5.71 -0.07 -13.24
C ALA A 209 4.90 -0.95 -12.27
N SER A 210 5.57 -1.90 -11.61
CA SER A 210 4.95 -2.83 -10.66
C SER A 210 5.61 -2.77 -9.28
N PHE A 211 6.92 -2.48 -9.18
CA PHE A 211 7.55 -2.23 -7.89
C PHE A 211 7.30 -0.79 -7.43
N LYS A 212 6.72 -0.67 -6.24
CA LYS A 212 6.35 0.60 -5.62
C LYS A 212 6.63 0.48 -4.13
N TYR A 213 7.22 1.51 -3.55
CA TYR A 213 7.46 1.54 -2.13
C TYR A 213 7.39 2.95 -1.57
N ILE A 214 6.91 3.04 -0.34
CA ILE A 214 6.94 4.25 0.46
C ILE A 214 8.37 4.40 1.00
N THR A 215 8.98 5.54 0.75
CA THR A 215 10.37 5.82 1.10
C THR A 215 10.53 6.17 2.58
N GLN A 216 11.77 6.11 3.08
CA GLN A 216 12.13 6.51 4.43
C GLN A 216 11.66 7.93 4.78
N SER A 217 11.82 8.88 3.85
CA SER A 217 11.46 10.29 4.09
C SER A 217 9.98 10.49 4.43
N PHE A 218 9.10 9.62 3.92
CA PHE A 218 7.69 9.65 4.30
C PHE A 218 7.49 9.15 5.74
N PHE A 219 8.14 8.05 6.13
CA PHE A 219 8.00 7.54 7.50
C PHE A 219 8.68 8.43 8.54
N ASP A 220 9.79 9.06 8.19
CA ASP A 220 10.46 10.04 9.05
C ASP A 220 9.57 11.25 9.36
N LEU A 221 8.78 11.70 8.38
CA LEU A 221 7.78 12.75 8.57
C LEU A 221 6.75 12.36 9.65
N PHE A 222 6.33 11.10 9.68
CA PHE A 222 5.34 10.59 10.64
C PHE A 222 5.98 9.76 11.76
N LYS A 223 7.26 9.99 12.06
CA LYS A 223 8.01 9.23 13.07
C LYS A 223 7.38 9.33 14.45
N PHE A 224 6.87 10.51 14.82
CA PHE A 224 6.17 10.73 16.09
C PHE A 224 4.93 9.86 16.25
N VAL A 225 4.22 9.56 15.17
CA VAL A 225 3.05 8.64 15.18
C VAL A 225 3.53 7.20 15.27
N THR A 226 4.46 6.83 14.38
CA THR A 226 4.90 5.44 14.21
C THR A 226 5.73 4.90 15.37
N GLN A 227 6.36 5.77 16.16
CA GLN A 227 7.15 5.40 17.34
C GLN A 227 6.37 5.40 18.65
N SER A 228 5.07 5.72 18.65
CA SER A 228 4.25 5.60 19.86
C SER A 228 4.15 4.14 20.31
N ASP A 229 4.14 3.90 21.63
CA ASP A 229 4.10 2.54 22.21
C ASP A 229 2.93 1.70 21.67
N TYR A 230 1.78 2.33 21.47
CA TYR A 230 0.61 1.69 20.89
C TYR A 230 0.87 1.18 19.47
N MET A 231 1.55 1.98 18.65
CA MET A 231 1.84 1.68 17.24
C MET A 231 2.95 0.63 17.11
N LEU A 232 3.95 0.67 17.99
CA LEU A 232 5.00 -0.34 18.07
C LEU A 232 4.40 -1.72 18.39
N LYS A 233 3.55 -1.81 19.42
CA LYS A 233 2.84 -3.06 19.78
C LYS A 233 1.96 -3.58 18.63
N PHE A 234 1.31 -2.68 17.88
CA PHE A 234 0.52 -3.08 16.72
C PHE A 234 1.39 -3.65 15.59
N LYS A 235 2.55 -3.02 15.34
CA LYS A 235 3.52 -3.50 14.35
C LYS A 235 4.07 -4.87 14.72
N GLU A 236 4.41 -5.10 15.99
CA GLU A 236 4.85 -6.41 16.50
C GLU A 236 3.80 -7.50 16.27
N LYS A 237 2.53 -7.22 16.55
CA LYS A 237 1.43 -8.16 16.26
C LYS A 237 1.29 -8.46 14.76
N ALA A 238 1.48 -7.46 13.91
CA ALA A 238 1.46 -7.65 12.46
C ALA A 238 2.60 -8.56 11.98
N ILE A 239 3.82 -8.36 12.53
CA ILE A 239 4.99 -9.21 12.25
C ILE A 239 4.72 -10.65 12.68
N ALA A 240 4.25 -10.86 13.91
CA ALA A 240 3.95 -12.20 14.42
C ALA A 240 2.95 -12.94 13.52
N LYS A 241 1.86 -12.27 13.14
CA LYS A 241 0.84 -12.81 12.22
C LYS A 241 1.38 -13.10 10.82
N ARG A 242 2.35 -12.31 10.33
CA ARG A 242 3.00 -12.56 9.04
C ARG A 242 3.85 -13.83 9.08
N LEU A 243 4.63 -13.99 10.14
CA LEU A 243 5.49 -15.17 10.36
C LEU A 243 4.65 -16.44 10.52
N GLU A 244 3.59 -16.39 11.33
CA GLU A 244 2.63 -17.50 11.50
C GLU A 244 2.03 -17.95 10.17
N ARG A 245 1.74 -17.00 9.28
CA ARG A 245 1.17 -17.25 7.94
C ARG A 245 2.20 -17.57 6.86
N LYS A 246 3.49 -17.71 7.22
CA LYS A 246 4.61 -17.94 6.30
C LYS A 246 4.62 -16.96 5.12
N LEU A 247 4.37 -15.67 5.38
CA LEU A 247 4.36 -14.63 4.34
C LEU A 247 5.75 -13.97 4.24
N SER A 248 6.37 -14.05 3.06
CA SER A 248 7.70 -13.48 2.80
C SER A 248 7.65 -11.98 2.53
N LEU A 249 8.76 -11.29 2.78
CA LEU A 249 9.01 -9.91 2.35
C LEU A 249 9.82 -9.86 1.04
N SER A 250 10.25 -11.01 0.53
CA SER A 250 10.91 -11.14 -0.77
C SER A 250 9.90 -10.91 -1.90
N TYR A 251 10.32 -10.14 -2.90
CA TYR A 251 9.52 -9.89 -4.08
C TYR A 251 9.73 -10.98 -5.13
N ALA A 252 8.61 -11.51 -5.63
CA ALA A 252 8.59 -12.30 -6.84
C ALA A 252 8.42 -11.38 -8.07
N ALA A 253 9.31 -11.52 -9.05
CA ALA A 253 9.13 -10.97 -10.38
C ALA A 253 8.98 -12.12 -11.37
N PHE A 254 7.97 -12.06 -12.24
CA PHE A 254 7.86 -13.03 -13.33
C PHE A 254 8.97 -12.76 -14.35
N ASP A 255 9.83 -13.76 -14.57
CA ASP A 255 10.79 -13.76 -15.66
C ASP A 255 10.23 -14.58 -16.82
N THR A 256 10.04 -13.90 -17.94
CA THR A 256 9.45 -14.46 -19.15
C THR A 256 10.42 -15.37 -19.89
N PHE A 257 11.73 -15.07 -19.88
CA PHE A 257 12.73 -15.87 -20.59
C PHE A 257 12.86 -17.28 -20.02
N GLY A 258 12.76 -17.40 -18.70
CA GLY A 258 12.79 -18.69 -18.02
C GLY A 258 11.39 -19.27 -17.77
N ALA A 259 10.32 -18.60 -18.20
CA ALA A 259 8.92 -18.88 -17.82
C ALA A 259 8.73 -19.17 -16.31
N THR A 260 9.54 -18.52 -15.47
CA THR A 260 9.69 -18.83 -14.04
C THR A 260 9.70 -17.53 -13.24
N PHE A 261 9.30 -17.62 -11.98
CA PHE A 261 9.43 -16.47 -11.08
C PHE A 261 10.87 -16.37 -10.59
N LYS A 262 11.52 -15.23 -10.84
CA LYS A 262 12.79 -14.88 -10.23
C LYS A 262 12.53 -14.10 -8.96
N THR A 263 13.10 -14.58 -7.86
CA THR A 263 13.19 -13.81 -6.63
C THR A 263 14.27 -12.75 -6.81
N ARG A 264 13.86 -11.48 -6.84
CA ARG A 264 14.84 -10.40 -6.81
C ARG A 264 15.15 -10.10 -5.36
N LYS A 265 16.43 -10.21 -4.98
CA LYS A 265 16.91 -9.66 -3.71
C LYS A 265 16.46 -8.23 -3.62
N ASN A 266 15.70 -7.96 -2.57
CA ASN A 266 15.12 -6.66 -2.32
C ASN A 266 16.25 -5.69 -1.94
N LYS A 267 16.77 -4.94 -2.93
CA LYS A 267 17.86 -3.99 -2.71
C LYS A 267 17.50 -2.93 -1.67
N PHE A 268 16.22 -2.63 -1.48
CA PHE A 268 15.75 -1.71 -0.45
C PHE A 268 15.87 -2.30 0.96
N LEU A 269 15.50 -3.57 1.19
CA LEU A 269 15.80 -4.27 2.46
C LEU A 269 17.31 -4.40 2.73
N ALA A 270 18.13 -4.39 1.67
CA ALA A 270 19.58 -4.43 1.78
C ALA A 270 20.23 -3.05 1.99
N LYS A 271 19.58 -1.96 1.57
CA LYS A 271 20.07 -0.57 1.67
C LYS A 271 19.56 0.16 2.90
N GLU A 272 18.30 -0.03 3.26
CA GLU A 272 17.67 0.54 4.44
C GLU A 272 17.84 -0.45 5.59
N HIS A 273 18.83 -0.21 6.45
CA HIS A 273 18.77 -0.72 7.82
C HIS A 273 17.63 -0.01 8.57
N TRP A 274 16.36 -0.31 8.21
CA TRP A 274 15.24 0.09 9.06
C TRP A 274 15.49 -0.48 10.48
N PRO A 275 15.20 0.26 11.57
CA PRO A 275 15.59 -0.12 12.92
C PRO A 275 15.26 -1.58 13.19
N LYS A 276 16.30 -2.34 13.53
CA LYS A 276 16.24 -3.73 13.97
C LYS A 276 15.41 -3.83 15.24
N CYS A 277 14.09 -3.69 15.13
CA CYS A 277 13.14 -4.08 16.16
C CYS A 277 12.35 -5.24 15.57
N ALA A 278 12.98 -6.44 15.58
CA ALA A 278 12.38 -7.78 15.52
C ALA A 278 13.36 -8.89 15.05
N THR A 279 14.69 -8.68 15.06
CA THR A 279 15.65 -9.75 14.68
C THR A 279 16.96 -9.74 15.46
N THR A 280 16.94 -9.44 16.75
CA THR A 280 17.96 -10.00 17.65
C THR A 280 17.29 -11.10 18.46
N ALA A 281 17.62 -12.35 18.14
CA ALA A 281 17.46 -13.42 19.13
C ALA A 281 18.11 -12.93 20.44
N PRO A 282 17.53 -13.22 21.63
CA PRO A 282 18.22 -12.95 22.87
C PRO A 282 19.62 -13.59 22.77
N PRO A 283 20.70 -12.90 23.18
CA PRO A 283 22.01 -13.53 23.22
C PRO A 283 21.89 -14.82 24.04
N GLU A 284 22.33 -15.94 23.47
CA GLU A 284 22.32 -17.22 24.16
C GLU A 284 23.02 -17.05 25.52
N PRO A 285 22.46 -17.58 26.62
CA PRO A 285 23.11 -17.51 27.91
C PRO A 285 24.46 -18.20 27.79
N GLN A 286 25.54 -17.45 28.04
CA GLN A 286 26.91 -17.95 28.09
C GLN A 286 27.10 -18.84 29.33
N PHE A 287 26.45 -20.00 29.37
CA PHE A 287 26.87 -21.09 30.25
C PHE A 287 27.76 -22.01 29.44
N LYS A 288 29.07 -21.82 29.57
CA LYS A 288 30.01 -22.91 29.30
C LYS A 288 29.87 -23.92 30.44
N PRO A 289 29.70 -25.22 30.17
CA PRO A 289 29.90 -26.22 31.19
C PRO A 289 31.39 -26.21 31.55
N PHE A 290 31.70 -25.91 32.81
CA PHE A 290 33.01 -26.25 33.36
C PHE A 290 33.02 -27.77 33.59
N TYR A 291 33.77 -28.48 32.75
CA TYR A 291 34.31 -29.78 33.11
C TYR A 291 35.68 -29.52 33.75
N HIS A 292 35.80 -30.02 34.98
CA HIS A 292 36.91 -29.94 35.95
C HIS A 292 37.06 -28.61 36.70
#